data_AF-A0A9X8VDN9-F1
#
_entry.id   AF-A0A9X8VDN9-F1
#
_cell.length_a   1.000
_cell.length_b   1.000
_cell.length_c   1.000
_cell.angle_alpha   90.00
_cell.angle_beta   90.00
_cell.angle_gamma   90.00
#
_symmetry.space_group_name_H-M   'P 1'
#
loop_
_entity.id
_entity.type
_entity.pdbx_description
1 polymer ?
#
loop_
_entity_poly.entity_id
_entity_poly.type
_entity_poly.pdbx_seq_one_letter_code
_entity_poly.pdbx_strand_id
1 'polypeptide(L)'
;AHVSTLKQLKQDKYPDLAWESSSDLTSKELLERVADGKLDYTLGDSVTIALLQRIHPQLAVAFDVTDEEPVTWYLKRDGDDSLYAAML
;
A
#
# COMPACT_ATOMS: atom_id res chain seq x y z
N ALA A 1 -1.58 -5.56 -3.82
CA ALA A 1 -0.70 -5.85 -2.67
C ALA A 1 -1.45 -5.85 -1.34
N HIS A 2 -2.14 -4.77 -0.95
CA HIS A 2 -2.74 -4.67 0.40
C HIS A 2 -3.71 -5.80 0.79
N VAL A 3 -4.58 -6.25 -0.12
CA VAL A 3 -5.56 -7.31 0.18
C VAL A 3 -4.89 -8.65 0.49
N SER A 4 -3.80 -9.01 -0.20
CA SER A 4 -3.08 -10.26 0.10
C SER A 4 -2.45 -10.22 1.49
N THR A 5 -1.86 -9.08 1.88
CA THR A 5 -1.31 -8.86 3.22
C THR A 5 -2.40 -9.00 4.29
N LEU A 6 -3.56 -8.37 4.09
CA LEU A 6 -4.69 -8.46 5.04
C LEU A 6 -5.22 -9.89 5.17
N LYS A 7 -5.28 -10.65 4.07
CA LYS A 7 -5.66 -12.07 4.10
C LYS A 7 -4.70 -12.90 4.92
N GLN A 8 -3.40 -12.68 4.76
CA GLN A 8 -2.37 -13.38 5.52
C GLN A 8 -2.44 -13.04 7.01
N LEU A 9 -2.54 -11.75 7.35
CA LEU A 9 -2.69 -11.31 8.75
C LEU A 9 -3.93 -11.89 9.43
N LYS A 10 -5.04 -12.01 8.69
CA LYS A 10 -6.26 -12.65 9.19
C LYS A 10 -6.04 -14.13 9.53
N GLN A 11 -5.35 -14.85 8.66
CA GLN A 11 -5.07 -16.28 8.84
C GLN A 11 -4.09 -16.53 9.99
N ASP A 12 -3.06 -15.68 10.11
CA ASP A 12 -1.92 -15.95 11.00
C ASP A 12 -2.12 -15.42 12.43
N LYS A 13 -2.78 -14.26 12.59
CA LYS A 13 -2.79 -13.54 13.89
C LYS A 13 -4.14 -12.97 14.30
N TYR A 14 -4.95 -12.50 13.35
CA TYR A 14 -6.14 -11.71 13.64
C TYR A 14 -7.39 -12.31 12.97
N PRO A 15 -7.96 -13.41 13.47
CA PRO A 15 -9.08 -14.09 12.82
C PRO A 15 -10.32 -13.21 12.65
N ASP A 16 -10.51 -12.24 13.55
CA ASP A 16 -11.63 -11.29 13.54
C ASP A 16 -11.39 -10.08 12.62
N LEU A 17 -10.23 -9.99 11.96
CA LEU A 17 -9.92 -8.92 11.03
C LEU A 17 -10.92 -8.90 9.88
N ALA A 18 -11.59 -7.76 9.71
CA ALA A 18 -12.54 -7.50 8.65
C ALA A 18 -12.12 -6.23 7.91
N TRP A 19 -12.30 -6.24 6.60
CA TRP A 19 -12.05 -5.09 5.74
C TRP A 19 -12.97 -5.17 4.53
N GLU A 20 -13.16 -4.03 3.87
CA GLU A 20 -13.82 -3.96 2.57
C GLU A 20 -12.80 -3.62 1.50
N SER A 21 -13.02 -4.14 0.29
CA SER A 21 -12.21 -3.82 -0.88
C SER A 21 -13.10 -3.25 -1.97
N SER A 22 -12.68 -2.14 -2.58
CA SER A 22 -13.35 -1.54 -3.73
C SER A 22 -12.51 -1.72 -4.99
N SER A 23 -13.13 -2.14 -6.09
CA SER A 23 -12.53 -2.11 -7.43
C SER A 23 -12.64 -0.75 -8.11
N ASP A 24 -13.51 0.11 -7.58
CA ASP A 24 -13.95 1.34 -8.25
C ASP A 24 -13.22 2.57 -7.70
N LEU A 25 -12.58 2.42 -6.53
CA LEU A 25 -11.86 3.49 -5.84
C LEU A 25 -10.36 3.23 -5.84
N THR A 26 -9.61 4.28 -6.10
CA THR A 26 -8.15 4.34 -5.98
C THR A 26 -7.72 4.57 -4.53
N SER A 27 -6.47 4.26 -4.21
CA SER A 27 -5.89 4.53 -2.88
C SER A 27 -5.99 6.01 -2.49
N LYS A 28 -5.87 6.92 -3.49
CA LYS A 28 -6.03 8.35 -3.29
C LYS A 28 -7.45 8.69 -2.81
N GLU A 29 -8.47 8.18 -3.50
CA GLU A 29 -9.88 8.43 -3.14
C GLU A 29 -10.25 7.82 -1.79
N LEU A 30 -9.68 6.67 -1.43
CA LEU A 30 -9.86 6.09 -0.10
C LEU A 30 -9.25 6.98 1.00
N LEU A 31 -8.03 7.49 0.78
CA LEU A 31 -7.37 8.42 1.71
C LEU A 31 -8.12 9.76 1.81
N GLU A 32 -8.64 10.29 0.71
CA GLU A 32 -9.51 11.47 0.72
C GLU A 32 -10.78 11.24 1.54
N ARG A 33 -11.39 10.05 1.45
CA ARG A 33 -12.54 9.68 2.29
C ARG A 33 -12.20 9.58 3.78
N VAL A 34 -10.99 9.16 4.14
CA VAL A 34 -10.51 9.23 5.54
C VAL A 34 -10.34 10.68 5.96
N ALA A 35 -9.72 11.51 5.12
CA ALA A 35 -9.54 12.94 5.40
C ALA A 35 -10.87 13.70 5.57
N ASP A 36 -11.91 13.27 4.85
CA ASP A 36 -13.29 13.76 4.94
C ASP A 36 -14.09 13.15 6.12
N GLY A 37 -13.54 12.18 6.86
CA GLY A 37 -14.23 11.48 7.95
C GLY A 37 -15.31 10.51 7.51
N LYS A 38 -15.32 10.10 6.23
CA LYS A 38 -16.27 9.10 5.67
C LYS A 38 -15.79 7.66 5.88
N LEU A 39 -14.50 7.47 6.14
CA LEU A 39 -13.89 6.20 6.50
C LEU A 39 -13.05 6.42 7.76
N ASP A 40 -13.11 5.47 8.69
CA ASP A 40 -12.27 5.54 9.90
C ASP A 40 -10.80 5.28 9.56
N TYR A 41 -10.55 4.27 8.72
CA TYR A 41 -9.21 3.82 8.34
C TYR A 41 -9.16 3.35 6.89
N THR A 42 -7.97 3.47 6.29
CA THR A 42 -7.65 2.84 5.02
C THR A 42 -6.17 2.45 4.98
N LEU A 43 -5.79 1.64 4.00
CA LEU A 43 -4.40 1.30 3.72
C LEU A 43 -3.95 1.99 2.44
N GLY A 44 -2.80 2.65 2.51
CA GLY A 44 -2.11 3.25 1.36
C GLY A 44 -0.61 3.02 1.45
N ASP A 45 0.08 3.17 0.34
CA ASP A 45 1.54 3.20 0.32
C ASP A 45 2.07 4.53 0.89
N SER A 46 3.28 4.48 1.44
CA SER A 46 3.92 5.61 2.12
C SER A 46 4.09 6.83 1.20
N VAL A 47 4.34 6.62 -0.11
CA VAL A 47 4.51 7.69 -1.10
C VAL A 47 3.19 8.43 -1.32
N THR A 48 2.10 7.72 -1.56
CA THR A 48 0.77 8.30 -1.76
C THR A 48 0.30 9.05 -0.51
N ILE A 49 0.52 8.49 0.69
CA ILE A 49 0.19 9.15 1.95
C ILE A 49 0.97 10.47 2.09
N ALA A 50 2.28 10.46 1.89
CA ALA A 50 3.12 11.65 2.01
C ALA A 50 2.74 12.75 1.02
N LEU A 51 2.29 12.38 -0.19
CA LEU A 51 1.76 13.33 -1.17
C LEU A 51 0.45 13.96 -0.69
N LEU A 52 -0.48 13.16 -0.18
CA LEU A 52 -1.78 13.64 0.27
C LEU A 52 -1.72 14.45 1.56
N GLN A 53 -0.80 14.17 2.47
CA GLN A 53 -0.61 14.95 3.70
C GLN A 53 -0.30 16.43 3.44
N ARG A 54 0.26 16.77 2.27
CA ARG A 54 0.46 18.17 1.86
C ARG A 54 -0.85 18.93 1.63
N ILE A 55 -1.92 18.20 1.30
CA ILE A 55 -3.25 18.74 0.98
C ILE A 55 -4.20 18.52 2.18
N HIS A 56 -4.09 17.38 2.84
CA HIS A 56 -4.88 16.96 3.99
C HIS A 56 -3.97 16.71 5.20
N PRO A 57 -3.50 17.77 5.89
CA PRO A 57 -2.55 17.64 7.01
C PRO A 57 -3.10 16.87 8.21
N GLN A 58 -4.41 16.64 8.28
CA GLN A 58 -5.05 15.80 9.28
C GLN A 58 -4.88 14.30 9.02
N LEU A 59 -4.45 13.89 7.81
CA LEU A 59 -4.13 12.48 7.55
C LEU A 59 -2.92 12.06 8.38
N ALA A 60 -3.14 11.17 9.34
CA ALA A 60 -2.11 10.64 10.20
C ALA A 60 -1.86 9.15 9.88
N VAL A 61 -0.59 8.75 9.91
CA VAL A 61 -0.22 7.33 9.85
C VAL A 61 -0.42 6.75 11.25
N ALA A 62 -1.24 5.71 11.37
CA ALA A 62 -1.45 5.02 12.64
C ALA A 62 -0.29 4.09 12.98
N PHE A 63 0.08 3.20 12.04
CA PHE A 63 1.20 2.27 12.15
C PHE A 63 1.48 1.66 10.77
N ASP A 64 2.67 1.07 10.62
CA ASP A 64 3.05 0.30 9.44
C ASP A 64 2.49 -1.13 9.51
N VAL A 65 1.83 -1.58 8.44
CA VAL A 65 1.22 -2.92 8.37
C VAL A 65 2.24 -4.00 7.97
N THR A 66 3.26 -3.59 7.22
CA THR A 66 4.37 -4.44 6.75
C THR A 66 5.68 -3.71 6.97
N ASP A 67 6.78 -4.46 6.99
CA ASP A 67 8.12 -3.88 6.90
C ASP A 67 8.31 -3.20 5.52
N GLU A 68 9.32 -2.33 5.42
CA GLU A 68 9.68 -1.69 4.15
C GLU A 68 10.03 -2.73 3.08
N GLU A 69 9.34 -2.67 1.95
CA GLU A 69 9.61 -3.51 0.79
C GLU A 69 10.41 -2.73 -0.26
N PRO A 70 11.55 -3.25 -0.76
CA PRO A 70 12.32 -2.57 -1.78
C PRO A 70 11.58 -2.57 -3.13
N VAL A 71 11.53 -1.40 -3.76
CA VAL A 71 11.04 -1.29 -5.14
C VAL A 71 12.08 -1.88 -6.07
N THR A 72 11.72 -2.97 -6.75
CA THR A 72 12.58 -3.66 -7.72
C THR A 72 11.95 -3.64 -9.10
N TRP A 73 12.79 -3.45 -10.11
CA TRP A 73 12.38 -3.57 -11.51
C TRP A 73 12.27 -5.04 -11.91
N TYR A 74 11.16 -5.40 -12.53
CA TYR A 74 11.02 -6.69 -13.19
C TYR A 74 11.54 -6.59 -14.62
N LEU A 75 12.47 -7.47 -14.97
CA LEU A 75 13.09 -7.55 -16.28
C LEU A 75 12.64 -8.83 -16.98
N LYS A 76 12.62 -8.80 -18.32
CA LYS A 76 12.42 -10.03 -19.09
C LYS A 76 13.57 -10.98 -18.78
N ARG A 77 13.24 -12.22 -18.41
CA ARG A 77 14.24 -13.27 -18.25
C ARG A 77 14.79 -13.61 -19.63
N ASP A 78 16.05 -13.27 -19.85
CA ASP A 78 16.81 -13.61 -21.05
C ASP A 78 18.13 -14.29 -20.64
N GLY A 79 18.86 -14.85 -21.60
CA GLY A 79 20.21 -15.39 -21.38
C GLY A 79 21.31 -14.32 -21.33
N ASP A 80 20.95 -13.06 -21.53
CA ASP A 80 21.86 -11.91 -21.48
C ASP A 80 21.65 -11.11 -20.18
N ASP A 81 22.65 -11.16 -19.31
CA ASP A 81 22.66 -10.46 -18.02
C ASP A 81 23.16 -9.01 -18.13
N SER A 82 23.48 -8.51 -19.33
CA SER A 82 24.06 -7.17 -19.52
C SER A 82 23.17 -6.04 -18.96
N LEU A 83 21.85 -6.13 -19.17
CA LEU A 83 20.89 -5.16 -18.65
C LEU A 83 20.74 -5.28 -17.13
N TYR A 84 20.75 -6.50 -16.60
CA TYR A 84 20.71 -6.72 -15.15
C TYR A 84 21.95 -6.15 -14.47
N ALA A 85 23.13 -6.36 -15.06
CA ALA A 85 24.41 -5.84 -14.57
C ALA A 85 24.48 -4.31 -14.61
N ALA A 86 23.81 -3.65 -15.56
CA ALA A 86 23.78 -2.19 -15.66
C ALA A 86 22.85 -1.50 -14.63
N MET A 87 22.02 -2.27 -13.92
CA MET A 87 21.08 -1.76 -12.91
C MET A 87 21.58 -1.88 -11.46
N LEU A 88 22.72 -2.54 -11.26
CA LEU A 88 23.47 -2.59 -9.99
C LEU A 88 24.37 -1.36 -9.84
#